data_AF-A0A3N9V6F3-F1
#
_entry.id   AF-A0A3N9V6F3-F1
#
_cell.length_a   1.000
_cell.length_b   1.000
_cell.length_c   1.000
_cell.angle_alpha   90.00
_cell.angle_beta   90.00
_cell.angle_gamma   90.00
#
_symmetry.space_group_name_H-M   'P 1'
#
loop_
_entity.id
_entity.type
_entity.pdbx_description
1 polymer ?
#
loop_
_entity_poly.entity_id
_entity_poly.type
_entity_poly.pdbx_seq_one_letter_code
_entity_poly.pdbx_strand_id
1 'polypeptide(L)' 'MIHVKDHKQYDMFNPFEHLGPKRLALLESSWAHLFREEILPKLPAEKLFPLYSELTGRLSLVME' A
#
# COMPACT_ATOMS: atom_id res chain seq x y z
N MET A 1 -5.38 -9.83 15.41
CA MET A 1 -5.08 -8.50 15.98
C MET A 1 -4.90 -7.56 14.79
N ILE A 2 -5.59 -6.41 14.77
CA ILE A 2 -5.55 -5.49 13.61
C ILE A 2 -4.31 -4.60 13.76
N HIS A 3 -3.37 -4.70 12.83
CA HIS A 3 -2.20 -3.83 12.77
C HIS A 3 -2.52 -2.62 11.90
N VAL A 4 -2.76 -1.47 12.54
CA VAL A 4 -2.98 -0.20 11.83
C VAL A 4 -1.65 0.18 11.15
N LYS A 5 -1.66 0.30 9.81
CA LYS A 5 -0.51 0.60 8.92
C LYS A 5 0.43 -0.58 8.55
N ASP A 6 -0.05 -1.81 8.60
CA ASP A 6 0.69 -2.95 8.01
C ASP A 6 0.32 -3.13 6.54
N HIS A 7 1.31 -2.99 5.64
CA HIS A 7 1.11 -3.16 4.19
C HIS A 7 0.96 -4.64 3.76
N LYS A 8 1.17 -5.58 4.69
CA LYS A 8 0.92 -7.01 4.50
C LYS A 8 -0.47 -7.42 4.96
N GLN A 9 -1.17 -6.56 5.71
CA GLN A 9 -2.53 -6.86 6.13
C GLN A 9 -3.48 -6.62 4.96
N TYR A 10 -4.26 -7.65 4.60
CA TYR A 10 -5.35 -7.50 3.65
C TYR A 10 -6.33 -6.43 4.14
N ASP A 11 -6.75 -5.58 3.21
CA ASP A 11 -7.72 -4.53 3.50
C ASP A 11 -9.06 -5.20 3.87
N MET A 12 -9.59 -4.88 5.05
CA MET A 12 -10.85 -5.49 5.53
C MET A 12 -12.04 -5.03 4.69
N PHE A 13 -11.89 -3.91 3.98
CA PHE A 13 -12.86 -3.35 3.04
C PHE A 13 -12.19 -3.23 1.69
N ASN A 14 -12.89 -3.56 0.61
CA ASN A 14 -12.34 -3.35 -0.72
C ASN A 14 -12.38 -1.84 -1.03
N PRO A 15 -11.22 -1.16 -1.16
CA PRO A 15 -11.18 0.28 -1.37
C PRO A 15 -11.77 0.71 -2.72
N PHE A 16 -12.03 -0.23 -3.62
CA PHE A 16 -12.55 0.00 -4.97
C PHE A 16 -14.06 -0.26 -5.12
N GLU A 17 -14.79 -0.51 -4.03
CA GLU A 17 -16.26 -0.76 -4.09
C GLU A 17 -17.05 0.39 -4.74
N HIS A 18 -16.55 1.62 -4.60
CA HIS A 18 -17.14 2.80 -5.23
C HIS A 18 -16.91 2.86 -6.76
N LEU A 19 -16.07 1.97 -7.32
CA LEU A 19 -15.84 1.86 -8.76
C LEU A 19 -16.93 0.99 -9.39
N GLY A 20 -17.55 1.52 -10.46
CA GLY A 20 -18.46 0.74 -11.29
C GLY A 20 -17.73 -0.42 -12.00
N PRO A 21 -18.47 -1.44 -12.45
CA PRO A 21 -17.91 -2.71 -12.92
C PRO A 21 -16.88 -2.57 -14.04
N LYS A 22 -17.08 -1.63 -14.97
CA LYS A 22 -16.13 -1.36 -16.05
C LYS A 22 -14.76 -0.85 -15.53
N ARG A 23 -14.77 0.04 -14.53
CA ARG A 23 -13.54 0.60 -13.96
C ARG A 23 -12.82 -0.45 -13.11
N LEU A 24 -13.58 -1.27 -12.39
CA LEU A 24 -13.03 -2.38 -11.63
C LEU A 24 -12.33 -3.38 -12.58
N ALA A 25 -12.99 -3.80 -13.67
CA ALA A 25 -12.37 -4.73 -14.63
C ALA A 25 -11.06 -4.19 -15.26
N LEU A 26 -10.98 -2.88 -15.53
CA LEU A 26 -9.74 -2.26 -16.02
C LEU A 26 -8.63 -2.27 -14.96
N LEU A 27 -8.98 -2.00 -13.71
CA LEU A 27 -8.05 -2.04 -12.59
C LEU A 27 -7.50 -3.46 -12.37
N GLU A 28 -8.40 -4.46 -12.35
CA GLU A 28 -8.09 -5.88 -12.16
C GLU A 28 -7.23 -6.47 -13.29
N SER A 29 -7.41 -6.00 -14.53
CA SER A 29 -6.60 -6.43 -15.69
C SER A 29 -5.30 -5.63 -15.88
N SER A 30 -5.00 -4.70 -14.98
CA SER A 30 -3.83 -3.82 -15.09
C SER A 30 -2.68 -4.24 -14.18
N TRP A 31 -1.52 -3.62 -14.39
CA TRP A 31 -0.36 -3.70 -13.50
C TRP A 31 -0.65 -3.31 -12.05
N ALA A 32 -1.68 -2.49 -11.79
CA ALA A 32 -2.05 -2.10 -10.44
C ALA A 32 -2.52 -3.29 -9.60
N HIS A 33 -3.27 -4.22 -10.20
CA HIS A 33 -3.71 -5.44 -9.52
C HIS A 33 -2.52 -6.33 -9.17
N LEU A 34 -1.67 -6.63 -10.14
CA LEU A 34 -0.44 -7.43 -9.91
C LEU A 34 0.46 -6.79 -8.84
N PHE A 35 0.62 -5.46 -8.87
CA PHE A 35 1.41 -4.78 -7.84
C PHE A 35 0.84 -4.98 -6.43
N ARG A 36 -0.48 -4.79 -6.24
CA ARG A 36 -1.09 -4.90 -4.91
C ARG A 36 -1.11 -6.33 -4.37
N GLU A 37 -1.44 -7.30 -5.19
CA GLU A 37 -1.59 -8.68 -4.73
C GLU A 37 -0.25 -9.41 -4.62
N GLU A 38 0.67 -9.17 -5.54
CA GLU A 38 1.89 -9.98 -5.64
C GLU A 38 3.16 -9.27 -5.19
N ILE A 39 3.25 -7.95 -5.39
CA ILE A 39 4.49 -7.21 -5.15
C ILE A 39 4.46 -6.55 -3.77
N LEU A 40 3.43 -5.76 -3.48
CA LEU A 40 3.31 -4.96 -2.27
C LEU A 40 3.53 -5.79 -0.98
N PRO A 41 2.91 -6.97 -0.78
CA PRO A 41 3.08 -7.74 0.45
C PRO A 41 4.51 -8.27 0.66
N LYS A 42 5.27 -8.39 -0.44
CA LYS A 42 6.67 -8.89 -0.45
C LYS A 42 7.68 -7.76 -0.31
N LEU A 43 7.25 -6.49 -0.46
CA LEU A 43 8.15 -5.34 -0.32
C LEU A 43 8.60 -5.20 1.14
N PRO A 44 9.90 -4.95 1.40
CA PRO A 44 10.41 -4.73 2.74
C PRO A 44 10.19 -3.28 3.19
N ALA A 45 8.95 -2.77 3.13
CA ALA A 45 8.63 -1.38 3.40
C ALA A 45 9.02 -0.94 4.83
N GLU A 46 8.96 -1.86 5.78
CA GLU A 46 9.42 -1.66 7.17
C GLU A 46 10.87 -1.16 7.27
N LYS A 47 11.75 -1.57 6.32
CA LYS A 47 13.15 -1.10 6.29
C LYS A 47 13.26 0.40 6.02
N LEU A 48 12.23 0.99 5.40
CA LEU A 48 12.19 2.41 5.09
C LEU A 48 11.63 3.23 6.25
N PHE A 49 10.82 2.65 7.14
CA PHE A 49 10.14 3.39 8.21
C PHE A 49 11.08 4.26 9.06
N PRO A 50 12.30 3.80 9.46
CA PRO A 50 13.23 4.64 10.22
C PRO A 50 13.71 5.90 9.49
N LEU A 51 13.60 5.95 8.16
CA LEU A 51 14.00 7.10 7.35
C LEU A 51 12.94 8.20 7.33
N TYR A 52 11.73 7.91 7.82
CA TYR A 52 10.59 8.82 7.78
C TYR A 52 10.10 9.16 9.19
N SER A 53 9.60 10.38 9.35
CA SER A 53 8.99 10.87 10.58
C SER A 53 7.70 10.10 10.87
N GLU A 54 7.60 9.49 12.05
CA GLU A 54 6.38 8.78 12.47
C GLU A 54 5.14 9.70 12.57
N LEU A 55 5.36 10.98 12.89
CA LEU A 55 4.30 11.98 13.06
C LEU A 55 3.83 12.56 11.72
N THR A 56 4.74 12.81 10.79
CA THR A 56 4.43 13.56 9.55
C THR A 56 4.51 12.72 8.28
N GLY A 57 5.13 11.54 8.34
CA GLY A 57 5.41 10.69 7.18
C GLY A 57 6.41 11.29 6.19
N ARG A 58 7.09 12.40 6.53
CA ARG A 58 8.11 13.02 5.68
C ARG A 58 9.47 12.39 5.93
N LEU A 59 10.32 12.39 4.91
CA LEU A 59 11.70 11.93 5.04
C LEU A 59 12.41 12.76 6.13
N SER A 60 12.95 12.08 7.13
CA SER A 60 13.62 12.70 8.28
C SER A 60 15.13 12.86 8.06
N LEU A 61 15.69 12.18 7.07
CA LEU A 61 17.07 12.36 6.67
C LEU A 61 17.21 13.60 5.78
N VAL A 62 17.85 14.64 6.32
CA VAL A 62 18.57 15.61 5.49
C VAL A 62 19.86 14.89 5.11
N MET A 63 20.00 14.52 3.84
CA MET A 63 21.27 13.99 3.33
C MET A 63 22.29 15.15 3.30
N GLU A 64 23.27 15.11 4.21
CA GLU A 64 24.53 15.86 4.12
C GLU A 64 25.64 14.95 3.59
#